data_AF-A0A3G8YK97-F1
#
_entry.id   AF-A0A3G8YK97-F1
#
_cell.length_a   1.000
_cell.length_b   1.000
_cell.length_c   1.000
_cell.angle_alpha   90.00
_cell.angle_beta   90.00
_cell.angle_gamma   90.00
#
_symmetry.space_group_name_H-M   'P 1'
#
loop_
_entity.id
_entity.type
_entity.pdbx_description
1 polymer ?
#
loop_
_entity_poly.entity_id
_entity_poly.type
_entity_poly.pdbx_seq_one_letter_code
_entity_poly.pdbx_strand_id
1 'polypeptide(L)'
;MAILEIDCPICGEVLELSDEDRTELEVGDAIVCENCNAEMEVTRNAEQEFEVELLGILTTCPNCAEEFDVTEEMLAAAPTLQNGSGEEVSLVRCPHCQAAVELSFEEQAEA
;
A
#
# COMPACT_ATOMS: atom_id res chain seq x y z
N MET A 1 -18.32 19.92 -9.31
CA MET A 1 -17.71 18.85 -8.50
C MET A 1 -16.30 19.29 -8.21
N ALA A 2 -15.98 19.51 -6.94
CA ALA A 2 -14.59 19.54 -6.54
C ALA A 2 -14.16 18.07 -6.43
N ILE A 3 -13.04 17.73 -7.05
CA ILE A 3 -12.34 16.48 -6.82
C ILE A 3 -11.12 16.82 -5.98
N LEU A 4 -10.85 16.00 -4.97
CA LEU A 4 -9.62 16.08 -4.21
C LEU A 4 -8.61 15.11 -4.84
N GLU A 5 -7.47 15.64 -5.22
CA GLU A 5 -6.36 14.88 -5.78
C GLU A 5 -5.34 14.57 -4.68
N ILE A 6 -4.99 13.30 -4.50
CA ILE A 6 -4.00 12.84 -3.51
C ILE A 6 -3.00 11.94 -4.22
N ASP A 7 -1.71 12.23 -4.07
CA ASP A 7 -0.65 11.38 -4.61
C ASP A 7 -0.41 10.17 -3.71
N CYS A 8 -0.44 8.97 -4.28
CA CYS A 8 -0.03 7.76 -3.59
C CYS A 8 1.48 7.83 -3.26
N PRO A 9 1.89 7.70 -1.99
CA PRO A 9 3.30 7.80 -1.61
C PRO A 9 4.16 6.63 -2.11
N ILE A 10 3.55 5.55 -2.60
CA ILE A 10 4.25 4.35 -3.08
C ILE A 10 4.52 4.40 -4.59
N CYS A 11 3.48 4.66 -5.39
CA CYS A 11 3.57 4.63 -6.85
C CYS A 11 3.46 6.00 -7.51
N GLY A 12 3.16 7.06 -6.75
CA GLY A 12 2.96 8.41 -7.28
C GLY A 12 1.68 8.57 -8.11
N GLU A 13 0.77 7.59 -8.11
CA GLU A 13 -0.50 7.72 -8.80
C GLU A 13 -1.43 8.70 -8.08
N VAL A 14 -2.13 9.52 -8.85
CA VAL A 14 -3.09 10.50 -8.33
C VAL A 14 -4.43 9.81 -8.10
N LEU A 15 -4.82 9.70 -6.83
CA LEU A 15 -6.15 9.27 -6.44
C LEU A 15 -7.11 10.46 -6.49
N GLU A 16 -8.19 10.32 -7.25
CA GLU A 16 -9.25 11.31 -7.38
C GLU A 16 -10.43 10.95 -6.48
N LEU A 17 -10.62 11.67 -5.38
CA LEU A 17 -11.77 11.48 -4.48
C LEU A 17 -12.85 12.53 -4.74
N SER A 18 -14.10 12.07 -4.88
CA SER A 18 -15.25 12.97 -4.99
C SER A 18 -15.63 13.52 -3.62
N ASP A 19 -16.42 14.60 -3.61
CA ASP A 19 -17.03 15.12 -2.37
C ASP A 19 -17.89 14.04 -1.68
N GLU A 20 -18.59 13.21 -2.46
CA GLU A 20 -19.40 12.09 -1.96
C GLU A 20 -18.52 11.07 -1.22
N ASP A 21 -17.43 10.60 -1.84
CA ASP A 21 -16.47 9.67 -1.22
C ASP A 21 -15.89 10.27 0.08
N ARG A 22 -15.51 11.55 0.06
CA ARG A 22 -14.99 12.25 1.26
C ARG A 22 -16.00 12.36 2.38
N THR A 23 -17.29 12.46 2.09
CA THR A 23 -18.33 12.50 3.13
C THR A 23 -18.58 11.15 3.77
N GLU A 24 -18.20 10.06 3.11
CA GLU A 24 -18.31 8.69 3.63
C GLU A 24 -17.06 8.28 4.43
N LEU A 25 -15.92 8.94 4.21
CA LEU A 25 -14.66 8.65 4.90
C LEU A 25 -14.56 9.34 6.27
N GLU A 26 -14.24 8.57 7.31
CA GLU A 26 -13.96 9.09 8.65
C GLU A 26 -12.45 9.05 8.96
N VAL A 27 -12.02 9.75 10.01
CA VAL A 27 -10.64 9.60 10.50
C VAL A 27 -10.47 8.18 11.07
N GLY A 28 -9.45 7.47 10.58
CA GLY A 28 -9.23 6.05 10.86
C GLY A 28 -9.79 5.10 9.80
N ASP A 29 -10.45 5.61 8.75
CA ASP A 29 -10.81 4.79 7.58
C ASP A 29 -9.57 4.51 6.71
N ALA A 30 -9.58 3.36 6.03
CA ALA A 30 -8.50 2.91 5.17
C ALA A 30 -8.89 3.04 3.69
N ILE A 31 -8.01 3.65 2.90
CA ILE A 31 -8.13 3.82 1.46
C ILE A 31 -7.05 2.97 0.80
N VAL A 32 -7.42 2.19 -0.22
CA VAL A 32 -6.48 1.34 -0.94
C VAL A 32 -6.22 1.91 -2.33
N CYS A 33 -4.95 2.11 -2.67
CA CYS A 33 -4.55 2.47 -4.03
C CYS A 33 -4.80 1.30 -4.99
N GLU A 34 -5.55 1.53 -6.06
CA GLU A 34 -5.93 0.48 -7.01
C GLU A 34 -4.74 -0.05 -7.85
N ASN A 35 -3.68 0.74 -8.01
CA ASN A 35 -2.53 0.38 -8.83
C ASN A 35 -1.43 -0.38 -8.07
N CYS A 36 -1.15 0.00 -6.81
CA CYS A 36 -0.07 -0.62 -6.03
C CYS A 36 -0.55 -1.33 -4.76
N ASN A 37 -1.86 -1.33 -4.48
CA ASN A 37 -2.45 -1.90 -3.27
C ASN A 37 -1.90 -1.29 -1.97
N ALA A 38 -1.37 -0.06 -2.02
CA ALA A 38 -0.98 0.68 -0.82
C ALA A 38 -2.22 1.03 0.00
N GLU A 39 -2.23 0.61 1.26
CA GLU A 39 -3.23 0.95 2.25
C GLU A 39 -2.83 2.23 2.99
N MET A 40 -3.74 3.20 3.00
CA MET A 40 -3.52 4.53 3.56
C MET A 40 -4.65 4.86 4.53
N GLU A 41 -4.31 5.19 5.77
CA GLU A 41 -5.27 5.62 6.78
C GLU A 41 -5.57 7.10 6.65
N VAL A 42 -6.84 7.48 6.70
CA VAL A 42 -7.26 8.88 6.80
C VAL A 42 -6.94 9.40 8.19
N THR A 43 -5.90 10.22 8.31
CA THR A 43 -5.52 10.86 9.58
C THR A 43 -6.22 12.20 9.77
N ARG A 44 -6.70 12.82 8.68
CA ARG A 44 -7.47 14.05 8.73
C ARG A 44 -8.46 14.15 7.57
N ASN A 45 -9.71 14.45 7.90
CA ASN A 45 -10.75 14.77 6.92
C ASN A 45 -11.53 16.02 7.35
N ALA A 46 -11.11 17.19 6.87
CA ALA A 46 -11.77 18.47 7.06
C ALA A 46 -12.09 19.13 5.71
N GLU A 47 -13.01 20.10 5.67
CA GLU A 47 -13.51 20.71 4.42
C GLU A 47 -12.40 21.12 3.43
N GLN A 48 -11.30 21.69 3.94
CA GLN A 48 -10.16 22.17 3.14
C GLN A 48 -8.85 21.41 3.37
N GLU A 49 -8.84 20.42 4.28
CA GLU A 49 -7.61 19.73 4.69
C GLU A 49 -7.89 18.23 4.76
N PHE A 50 -7.19 17.46 3.93
CA PHE A 50 -7.27 16.01 3.89
C PHE A 50 -5.86 15.45 3.97
N GLU A 51 -5.61 14.56 4.92
CA GLU A 51 -4.29 13.98 5.16
C GLU A 51 -4.45 12.47 5.34
N VAL A 52 -3.50 11.72 4.76
CA VAL A 52 -3.42 10.27 4.86
C VAL A 52 -2.03 9.86 5.33
N GLU A 53 -1.96 8.74 6.04
CA GLU A 53 -0.72 8.10 6.44
C GLU A 53 -0.64 6.69 5.84
N LEU A 54 0.51 6.34 5.27
CA LEU A 54 0.73 5.00 4.72
C LEU A 54 0.79 3.97 5.85
N LEU A 55 -0.10 2.98 5.82
CA LEU A 55 -0.06 1.85 6.74
C LEU A 55 0.83 0.72 6.19
N GLY A 56 0.75 0.46 4.89
CA GLY A 56 1.53 -0.58 4.24
C GLY A 56 1.00 -0.90 2.85
N ILE A 57 1.43 -2.03 2.30
CA ILE A 57 0.92 -2.56 1.03
C ILE A 57 0.15 -3.84 1.33
N LEU A 58 -1.14 -3.85 1.00
CA LEU A 58 -2.00 -4.99 1.23
C LEU A 58 -1.64 -6.09 0.22
N THR A 59 -1.23 -7.26 0.73
CA THR A 59 -0.95 -8.43 -0.11
C THR A 59 -1.65 -9.65 0.44
N THR A 60 -2.00 -10.58 -0.44
CA THR A 60 -2.56 -11.87 -0.04
C THR A 60 -1.47 -12.93 0.07
N CYS A 61 -1.44 -13.66 1.18
CA CYS A 61 -0.50 -14.76 1.34
C CYS A 61 -0.88 -15.95 0.44
N PRO A 62 0.02 -16.45 -0.44
CA PRO A 62 -0.28 -17.60 -1.30
C PRO A 62 -0.45 -18.92 -0.54
N ASN A 63 0.00 -19.00 0.73
CA ASN A 63 -0.07 -20.22 1.53
C ASN A 63 -1.36 -20.34 2.35
N CYS A 64 -1.80 -19.27 3.01
CA CYS A 64 -3.02 -19.28 3.84
C CYS A 64 -4.20 -18.51 3.21
N ALA A 65 -3.98 -17.86 2.06
CA ALA A 65 -4.97 -17.00 1.39
C ALA A 65 -5.49 -15.85 2.27
N GLU A 66 -4.74 -15.47 3.30
CA GLU A 66 -5.09 -14.37 4.17
C GLU A 66 -4.36 -13.10 3.75
N GLU A 67 -5.07 -11.98 3.78
CA GLU A 67 -4.56 -10.65 3.48
C GLU A 67 -3.78 -10.12 4.68
N PHE A 68 -2.67 -9.44 4.41
CA PHE A 68 -1.85 -8.81 5.42
C PHE A 68 -1.11 -7.61 4.85
N ASP A 69 -0.82 -6.65 5.72
CA ASP A 69 -0.09 -5.44 5.37
C ASP A 69 1.40 -5.68 5.38
N VAL A 70 2.04 -5.29 4.29
CA VAL A 70 3.49 -5.24 4.15
C VAL A 70 3.93 -3.83 4.49
N THR A 71 4.41 -3.66 5.72
CA THR A 71 4.91 -2.37 6.18
C THR A 71 6.34 -2.12 5.70
N GLU A 72 6.76 -0.85 5.67
CA GLU A 72 8.16 -0.50 5.40
C GLU A 72 9.13 -1.17 6.37
N GLU A 73 8.75 -1.34 7.64
CA GLU A 73 9.57 -2.04 8.63
C GLU A 73 9.75 -3.53 8.27
N MET A 74 8.69 -4.17 7.79
CA MET A 74 8.76 -5.56 7.31
C MET A 74 9.67 -5.70 6.10
N LEU A 75 9.63 -4.74 5.17
CA LEU A 75 10.52 -4.71 4.00
C LEU A 75 11.98 -4.45 4.40
N ALA A 76 12.21 -3.51 5.31
CA ALA A 76 13.55 -3.20 5.81
C ALA A 76 14.18 -4.37 6.58
N ALA A 77 13.36 -5.18 7.26
CA ALA A 77 13.79 -6.38 7.96
C ALA A 77 13.87 -7.62 7.04
N ALA A 78 13.20 -7.60 5.89
CA ALA A 78 13.16 -8.71 4.96
C ALA A 78 14.49 -8.81 4.19
N PRO A 79 15.06 -10.03 4.05
CA PRO A 79 16.18 -10.23 3.16
C PRO A 79 15.74 -10.03 1.70
N THR A 80 16.50 -9.23 0.97
CA THR A 80 16.40 -9.11 -0.49
C THR A 80 17.29 -10.15 -1.17
N LEU A 81 16.80 -10.77 -2.22
CA LEU A 81 17.51 -11.77 -3.02
C LEU A 81 17.14 -11.61 -4.48
N GLN A 82 18.04 -12.03 -5.37
CA GLN A 82 17.70 -12.20 -6.77
C GLN A 82 17.06 -13.56 -7.01
N ASN A 83 15.88 -13.56 -7.63
CA ASN A 83 15.23 -14.79 -8.07
C ASN A 83 15.98 -15.42 -9.27
N GLY A 84 15.55 -16.60 -9.71
CA GLY A 84 16.15 -17.30 -10.86
C GLY A 84 16.03 -16.56 -12.21
N SER A 85 15.19 -15.52 -12.28
CA SER A 85 14.99 -14.65 -13.45
C SER A 85 15.83 -13.38 -13.38
N GLY A 86 16.53 -13.12 -12.27
CA GLY A 86 17.34 -11.91 -12.05
C GLY A 86 16.58 -10.73 -11.44
N GLU A 87 15.32 -10.92 -11.02
CA GLU A 87 14.51 -9.89 -10.37
C GLU A 87 14.81 -9.85 -8.86
N GLU A 88 14.89 -8.65 -8.30
CA GLU A 88 15.07 -8.45 -6.86
C GLU A 88 13.74 -8.67 -6.14
N VAL A 89 13.71 -9.64 -5.24
CA VAL A 89 12.53 -10.00 -4.45
C VAL A 89 12.82 -9.86 -2.96
N SER A 90 11.85 -9.32 -2.23
CA SER A 90 11.88 -9.24 -0.77
C SER A 90 11.16 -10.45 -0.18
N LEU A 91 11.83 -11.20 0.69
CA LEU A 91 11.22 -12.33 1.40
C LEU A 91 10.60 -11.87 2.72
N VAL A 92 9.33 -11.45 2.68
CA VAL A 92 8.57 -11.14 3.89
C VAL A 92 7.98 -12.41 4.49
N ARG A 93 7.70 -12.39 5.80
CA ARG A 93 7.00 -13.51 6.46
C ARG A 93 5.56 -13.13 6.73
N CYS A 94 4.64 -13.98 6.29
CA CYS A 94 3.23 -13.81 6.58
C CYS A 94 3.00 -13.89 8.11
N PRO A 95 2.33 -12.90 8.73
CA PRO A 95 2.09 -12.92 10.17
C PRO A 95 1.16 -14.06 10.61
N HIS A 96 0.27 -14.54 9.73
CA HIS A 96 -0.73 -15.57 10.01
C HIS A 96 -0.14 -16.98 10.03
N CYS A 97 0.63 -17.34 9.01
CA CYS A 97 1.14 -18.70 8.83
C CYS A 97 2.67 -18.83 8.89
N GLN A 98 3.38 -17.71 9.04
CA GLN A 98 4.85 -17.64 9.06
C GLN A 98 5.52 -18.16 7.78
N ALA A 99 4.75 -18.38 6.70
CA ALA A 99 5.27 -18.72 5.40
C ALA A 99 6.06 -17.54 4.84
N ALA A 100 7.15 -17.86 4.13
CA ALA A 100 7.92 -16.87 3.40
C ALA A 100 7.16 -16.52 2.11
N VAL A 101 6.92 -15.24 1.89
CA VAL A 101 6.24 -14.68 0.73
C VAL A 101 7.26 -13.87 -0.05
N GLU A 102 7.44 -14.23 -1.31
CA GLU A 102 8.33 -13.52 -2.23
C GLU A 102 7.54 -12.35 -2.84
N LEU A 103 7.99 -11.13 -2.56
CA LEU A 103 7.41 -9.92 -3.12
C LEU A 103 8.37 -9.31 -4.13
N SER A 104 7.91 -9.16 -5.37
CA SER A 104 8.59 -8.40 -6.41
C SER A 104 7.99 -7.00 -6.42
N PHE A 105 8.78 -6.00 -6.06
CA PHE A 105 8.40 -4.60 -6.30
C PHE A 105 8.99 -4.22 -7.65
N GLU A 106 8.14 -3.97 -8.64
CA GLU A 106 8.59 -3.28 -9.84
C GLU A 106 8.99 -1.88 -9.40
N GLU A 107 10.29 -1.65 -9.21
CA GLU A 107 10.83 -0.31 -9.09
C GLU A 107 10.45 0.40 -10.38
N GLN A 108 9.38 1.18 -10.35
CA GLN A 108 8.99 2.04 -11.45
C GLN A 108 10.07 3.10 -11.55
N ALA A 109 11.15 2.74 -12.24
CA ALA A 109 12.22 3.63 -12.62
C ALA A 109 11.58 4.75 -13.44
N GLU A 110 11.42 5.91 -12.81
CA GLU A 110 11.15 7.17 -13.48
C GLU A 110 12.20 7.36 -14.59
N ALA A 111 11.75 7.41 -15.85
CA ALA A 111 12.58 7.64 -17.03
C ALA A 111 12.56 9.12 -17.44
#